data_AF-A0ABD5DX00-F1
#
_entry.id   AF-A0ABD5DX00-F1
#
_cell.length_a   1.000
_cell.length_b   1.000
_cell.length_c   1.000
_cell.angle_alpha   90.00
_cell.angle_beta   90.00
_cell.angle_gamma   90.00
#
_symmetry.space_group_name_H-M   'P 1'
#
loop_
_entity.id
_entity.type
_entity.pdbx_description
1 polymer ?
#
loop_
_entity_poly.entity_id
_entity_poly.type
_entity_poly.pdbx_seq_one_letter_code
_entity_poly.pdbx_strand_id
1 'polypeptide(L)'
;PAMPTKVELDDYLQRAESVPRPDVDERLNHLHRVTSRRQQWPELCIFAFDHRKQLADLARETGRDEACIPQLKLLLLAAAEAAAQEAGLDQRSGILADGTYGQRALNAIT
;
A
#
# COMPACT_ATOMS: atom_id res chain seq x y z
N PRO A 1 -14.15 5.09 -6.04
CA PRO A 1 -14.79 6.43 -6.15
C PRO A 1 -16.30 6.28 -6.03
N ALA A 2 -16.91 6.86 -4.99
CA ALA A 2 -18.33 6.66 -4.70
C ALA A 2 -19.27 7.62 -5.45
N MET A 3 -18.71 8.66 -6.10
CA MET A 3 -19.48 9.68 -6.83
C MET A 3 -19.30 9.51 -8.34
N PRO A 4 -20.38 9.69 -9.15
CA PRO A 4 -20.31 9.62 -10.60
C PRO A 4 -19.51 10.78 -11.16
N THR A 5 -18.86 10.56 -12.31
CA THR A 5 -18.20 11.67 -13.00
C THR A 5 -19.20 12.51 -13.78
N LYS A 6 -18.80 13.73 -14.18
CA LYS A 6 -19.64 14.58 -15.04
C LYS A 6 -20.08 13.87 -16.32
N VAL A 7 -19.18 13.12 -16.96
CA VAL A 7 -19.46 12.39 -18.20
C VAL A 7 -20.47 11.27 -17.97
N GLU A 8 -20.36 10.56 -16.85
CA GLU A 8 -21.32 9.53 -16.43
C GLU A 8 -22.70 10.14 -16.13
N LEU A 9 -22.74 11.28 -15.44
CA LEU A 9 -23.98 11.99 -15.11
C LEU A 9 -24.68 12.54 -16.35
N ASP A 10 -23.93 13.16 -17.27
CA ASP A 10 -24.47 13.73 -18.50
C ASP A 10 -25.06 12.61 -19.40
N ASP A 11 -24.41 11.45 -19.45
CA ASP A 11 -24.90 10.27 -20.20
C ASP A 11 -26.16 9.66 -19.58
N TYR A 12 -26.23 9.59 -18.25
CA TYR A 12 -27.44 9.15 -17.54
C TYR A 12 -28.61 10.10 -17.79
N LEU A 13 -28.41 11.42 -17.68
CA LEU A 13 -29.47 12.40 -17.88
C LEU A 13 -30.05 12.38 -19.31
N GLN A 14 -29.22 12.08 -20.32
CA GLN A 14 -29.68 11.94 -21.71
C GLN A 14 -30.48 10.66 -21.96
N ARG A 15 -30.22 9.60 -21.18
CA ARG A 15 -30.80 8.27 -21.37
C ARG A 15 -31.75 7.85 -20.24
N ALA A 16 -32.09 8.76 -19.33
CA ALA A 16 -32.77 8.46 -18.07
C ALA A 16 -34.07 7.67 -18.25
N GLU A 17 -34.84 7.96 -19.31
CA GLU A 17 -36.09 7.24 -19.62
C GLU A 17 -35.86 5.81 -20.11
N SER A 18 -34.71 5.56 -20.76
CA SER A 18 -34.33 4.24 -21.31
C SER A 18 -33.51 3.39 -20.35
N VAL A 19 -33.04 3.98 -19.24
CA VAL A 19 -32.18 3.33 -18.24
C VAL A 19 -32.86 3.40 -16.86
N PRO A 20 -33.91 2.59 -16.63
CA PRO A 20 -34.62 2.55 -15.35
C PRO A 20 -33.76 1.97 -14.23
N ARG A 21 -32.72 1.21 -14.58
CA ARG A 21 -31.74 0.61 -13.67
C ARG A 21 -30.32 0.98 -14.09
N PRO A 22 -29.77 2.10 -13.60
CA PRO A 22 -28.43 2.56 -13.95
C PRO A 22 -27.31 1.62 -13.45
N ASP A 23 -27.59 0.81 -12.42
CA ASP A 23 -26.68 -0.18 -11.86
C ASP A 23 -26.36 -1.35 -12.81
N VAL A 24 -27.26 -1.67 -13.74
CA VAL A 24 -27.09 -2.76 -14.71
C VAL A 24 -26.76 -2.28 -16.13
N ASP A 25 -26.77 -0.97 -16.37
CA ASP A 25 -26.46 -0.42 -17.69
C ASP A 25 -24.97 -0.58 -18.00
N GLU A 26 -24.64 -1.33 -19.04
CA GLU A 26 -23.26 -1.64 -19.42
C GLU A 26 -22.44 -0.39 -19.75
N ARG A 27 -23.10 0.63 -20.32
CA ARG A 27 -22.46 1.87 -20.73
C ARG A 27 -22.15 2.78 -19.53
N LEU A 28 -23.07 2.93 -18.58
CA LEU A 28 -22.83 3.65 -17.33
C LEU A 28 -21.77 2.93 -16.50
N ASN A 29 -21.82 1.60 -16.40
CA ASN A 29 -20.79 0.80 -15.73
C ASN A 29 -19.41 0.96 -16.38
N HIS A 30 -19.35 1.01 -17.71
CA HIS A 30 -18.12 1.29 -18.45
C HIS A 30 -17.60 2.70 -18.16
N LEU A 31 -18.45 3.72 -18.29
CA LEU A 31 -18.11 5.12 -18.02
C LEU A 31 -17.64 5.29 -16.57
N HIS A 32 -18.35 4.72 -15.60
CA HIS A 32 -17.97 4.73 -14.19
C HIS A 32 -16.58 4.12 -13.98
N ARG A 33 -16.25 3.03 -14.68
CA ARG A 33 -14.95 2.38 -14.57
C ARG A 33 -13.82 3.21 -15.18
N VAL A 34 -14.04 3.79 -16.37
CA VAL A 34 -12.98 4.47 -17.13
C VAL A 34 -12.78 5.94 -16.72
N THR A 35 -13.81 6.60 -16.21
CA THR A 35 -13.75 8.03 -15.85
C THR A 35 -13.43 8.26 -14.37
N SER A 36 -13.80 7.33 -13.49
CA SER A 36 -13.64 7.50 -12.05
C SER A 36 -12.25 7.08 -11.53
N ARG A 37 -11.47 6.34 -12.32
CA ARG A 37 -10.10 5.91 -11.97
C ARG A 37 -9.05 6.91 -12.45
N ARG A 38 -9.03 8.10 -11.83
CA ARG A 38 -8.11 9.18 -12.22
C ARG A 38 -6.78 9.19 -11.43
N GLN A 39 -6.68 8.42 -10.35
CA GLN A 39 -5.48 8.38 -9.52
C GLN A 39 -4.49 7.35 -10.09
N GLN A 40 -3.51 7.81 -10.87
CA GLN A 40 -2.26 7.07 -11.00
C GLN A 40 -1.52 7.22 -9.68
N TRP A 41 -1.41 6.13 -8.94
CA TRP A 41 -0.51 6.08 -7.79
C TRP A 41 0.91 5.93 -8.36
N PRO A 42 1.84 6.83 -8.04
CA PRO A 42 3.24 6.56 -8.34
C PRO A 42 3.63 5.24 -7.66
N GLU A 43 4.44 4.44 -8.34
CA GLU A 43 4.91 3.16 -7.79
C GLU A 43 5.56 3.40 -6.43
N LEU A 44 5.11 2.62 -5.43
CA LEU A 44 5.58 2.66 -4.06
C LEU A 44 6.41 1.40 -3.81
N CYS A 45 7.69 1.60 -3.52
CA CYS A 45 8.62 0.53 -3.16
C CYS A 45 8.62 0.34 -1.65
N ILE A 46 7.87 -0.64 -1.17
CA ILE A 46 7.71 -0.91 0.26
C ILE A 46 8.56 -2.12 0.66
N PHE A 47 9.41 -1.95 1.68
CA PHE A 47 10.14 -3.06 2.29
C PHE A 47 9.43 -3.53 3.57
N ALA A 48 8.90 -4.76 3.56
CA ALA A 48 8.11 -5.32 4.64
C ALA A 48 8.90 -6.35 5.49
N PHE A 49 8.95 -6.12 6.79
CA PHE A 49 9.62 -6.99 7.78
C PHE A 49 8.84 -7.09 9.10
N ASP A 50 7.51 -7.11 9.02
CA ASP A 50 6.57 -7.28 10.15
C ASP A 50 6.50 -8.71 10.70
N HIS A 51 7.22 -9.65 10.10
CA HIS A 51 7.31 -11.03 10.55
C HIS A 51 7.74 -11.10 12.03
N ARG A 52 6.94 -11.80 12.85
CA ARG A 52 7.20 -12.03 14.27
C ARG A 52 7.59 -13.48 14.53
N LYS A 53 6.66 -14.39 14.21
CA LYS A 53 6.86 -15.83 14.42
C LYS A 53 8.06 -16.35 13.62
N GLN A 54 8.19 -15.95 12.36
CA GLN A 54 9.27 -16.43 11.50
C GLN A 54 10.65 -16.00 12.01
N LEU A 55 10.77 -14.77 12.52
CA LEU A 55 12.04 -14.29 13.11
C LEU A 55 12.34 -14.99 14.45
N ALA A 56 11.31 -15.25 15.26
CA ALA A 56 11.45 -16.02 16.50
C ALA A 56 11.82 -17.48 16.25
N ASP A 57 11.21 -18.11 15.25
CA ASP A 57 11.53 -19.48 14.84
C ASP A 57 12.99 -19.54 14.32
N LEU A 58 13.42 -18.56 13.53
CA LEU A 58 14.81 -18.46 13.04
C LEU A 58 15.82 -18.20 14.16
N ALA A 59 15.47 -17.39 15.16
CA ALA A 59 16.31 -17.21 16.35
C ALA A 59 16.49 -18.54 17.10
N ARG A 60 15.40 -19.30 17.28
CA ARG A 60 15.46 -20.63 17.91
C ARG A 60 16.27 -21.64 17.09
N GLU A 61 16.09 -21.69 15.78
CA GLU A 61 16.86 -22.59 14.89
C GLU A 61 18.35 -22.28 14.87
N THR A 62 18.72 -21.01 15.02
CA THR A 62 20.13 -20.56 15.06
C THR A 62 20.73 -20.52 16.46
N GLY A 63 19.98 -20.93 17.50
CA GLY A 63 20.44 -20.89 18.89
C GLY A 63 20.68 -19.47 19.43
N ARG A 64 20.04 -18.46 18.82
CA ARG A 64 20.10 -17.06 19.23
C ARG A 64 18.93 -16.70 20.13
N ASP A 65 19.14 -15.72 21.00
CA ASP A 65 18.08 -15.13 21.81
C ASP A 65 17.16 -14.26 20.93
N GLU A 66 15.84 -14.37 21.12
CA GLU A 66 14.84 -13.51 20.48
C GLU A 66 15.08 -12.02 20.79
N ALA A 67 15.82 -11.70 21.87
CA ALA A 67 16.28 -10.34 22.17
C ALA A 67 17.14 -9.69 21.07
N CYS A 68 17.67 -10.46 20.11
CA CYS A 68 18.40 -9.90 18.97
C CYS A 68 17.49 -9.42 17.82
N ILE A 69 16.21 -9.80 17.82
CA ILE A 69 15.24 -9.46 16.76
C ILE A 69 15.03 -7.93 16.62
N PRO A 70 14.89 -7.14 17.71
CA PRO A 70 14.83 -5.68 17.59
C PRO A 70 16.04 -5.07 16.89
N GLN A 71 17.24 -5.56 17.20
CA GLN A 71 18.48 -5.07 16.58
C GLN A 71 18.53 -5.43 15.09
N LEU A 72 18.10 -6.64 14.73
CA LEU A 72 17.96 -7.05 13.34
C LEU A 72 17.01 -6.12 12.57
N LYS A 73 15.86 -5.76 13.15
CA LYS A 73 14.90 -4.84 12.50
C LYS A 73 15.45 -3.44 12.28
N LEU A 74 16.32 -2.95 13.18
CA LEU A 74 17.05 -1.69 12.97
C LEU A 74 18.04 -1.77 11.81
N LEU A 75 18.74 -2.90 11.65
CA LEU A 75 19.63 -3.12 10.51
C LEU A 75 18.87 -3.21 9.18
N LEU A 76 17.71 -3.88 9.19
CA LEU A 76 16.81 -3.95 8.05
C LEU A 76 16.30 -2.56 7.63
N LEU A 77 15.97 -1.71 8.61
CA LEU A 77 15.62 -0.32 8.35
C LEU A 77 16.79 0.43 7.69
N ALA A 78 17.98 0.41 8.31
CA ALA A 78 19.14 1.13 7.77
C ALA A 78 19.50 0.67 6.34
N ALA A 79 19.39 -0.64 6.06
CA ALA A 79 19.60 -1.18 4.73
C ALA A 79 18.54 -0.70 3.73
N ALA A 80 17.27 -0.61 4.15
CA ALA A 80 16.18 -0.11 3.31
C ALA A 80 16.35 1.39 2.99
N GLU A 81 16.78 2.20 3.96
CA GLU A 81 17.09 3.61 3.76
C GLU A 81 18.24 3.79 2.76
N ALA A 82 19.33 3.04 2.94
CA ALA A 82 20.48 3.09 2.02
C ALA A 82 20.09 2.66 0.60
N ALA A 83 19.33 1.57 0.46
CA ALA A 83 18.86 1.09 -0.83
C ALA A 83 17.89 2.07 -1.52
N ALA A 84 17.00 2.70 -0.76
CA ALA A 84 16.10 3.73 -1.29
C ALA A 84 16.86 4.96 -1.80
N GLN A 85 17.89 5.39 -1.07
CA GLN A 85 18.75 6.50 -1.46
C GLN A 85 19.55 6.17 -2.73
N GLU A 86 20.17 4.98 -2.80
CA GLU A 86 20.94 4.54 -3.97
C GLU A 86 20.07 4.41 -5.22
N ALA A 87 18.84 3.93 -5.06
CA ALA A 87 17.87 3.78 -6.15
C ALA A 87 17.16 5.08 -6.56
N GLY A 88 17.40 6.20 -5.86
CA GLY A 88 16.73 7.48 -6.13
C GLY A 88 15.22 7.44 -5.90
N LEU A 89 14.77 6.64 -4.92
CA LEU A 89 13.36 6.42 -4.59
C LEU A 89 12.82 7.44 -3.58
N ASP A 90 13.45 8.62 -3.49
CA ASP A 90 13.01 9.70 -2.62
C ASP A 90 11.50 9.97 -2.81
N GLN A 91 10.74 9.91 -1.72
CA GLN A 91 9.28 10.04 -1.66
C GLN A 91 8.44 8.91 -2.30
N ARG A 92 9.07 7.83 -2.77
CA ARG A 92 8.43 6.62 -3.31
C ARG A 92 8.81 5.33 -2.57
N SER A 93 9.62 5.42 -1.53
CA SER A 93 9.98 4.30 -0.66
C SER A 93 9.24 4.34 0.67
N GLY A 94 8.97 3.17 1.25
CA GLY A 94 8.42 3.05 2.60
C GLY A 94 8.83 1.74 3.28
N ILE A 95 8.58 1.65 4.58
CA ILE A 95 8.78 0.41 5.35
C ILE A 95 7.48 -0.06 5.99
N LEU A 96 7.38 -1.37 6.22
CA LEU A 96 6.29 -1.97 6.99
C LEU A 96 6.89 -2.86 8.09
N ALA A 97 6.67 -2.46 9.35
CA ALA A 97 7.23 -3.10 10.54
C ALA A 97 6.13 -3.40 11.58
N ASP A 98 6.39 -4.35 12.48
CA ASP A 98 5.44 -4.71 13.53
C ASP A 98 5.52 -3.76 14.73
N GLY A 99 4.42 -3.61 15.48
CA GLY A 99 4.41 -2.81 16.71
C GLY A 99 5.17 -3.43 17.89
N THR A 100 5.44 -4.74 17.88
CA THR A 100 6.07 -5.44 19.01
C THR A 100 7.59 -5.25 19.01
N TYR A 101 8.25 -5.53 17.89
CA TYR A 101 9.71 -5.40 17.77
C TYR A 101 10.13 -4.21 16.90
N GLY A 102 9.25 -3.71 16.04
CA GLY A 102 9.48 -2.61 15.10
C GLY A 102 9.11 -1.22 15.63
N GLN A 103 8.59 -1.07 16.86
CA GLN A 103 8.27 0.26 17.42
C GLN A 103 9.47 1.22 17.39
N ARG A 104 10.69 0.71 17.64
CA ARG A 104 11.92 1.51 17.54
C ARG A 104 12.24 1.94 16.11
N ALA A 105 11.93 1.12 15.11
CA ALA A 105 12.09 1.45 13.70
C ALA A 105 11.04 2.47 13.24
N LEU A 106 9.79 2.34 13.70
CA LEU A 106 8.71 3.30 13.43
C LEU A 106 9.01 4.68 14.02
N ASN A 107 9.54 4.72 15.25
CA ASN A 107 9.92 5.97 15.92
C ASN A 107 11.14 6.66 15.29
N ALA A 108 11.96 5.95 14.50
CA ALA A 108 13.15 6.53 13.86
C ALA A 108 12.82 7.25 12.54
N ILE A 109 11.68 6.95 11.93
CA ILE A 109 11.24 7.48 10.63
C ILE A 109 10.15 8.55 10.78
N THR A 110 9.59 8.71 11.98
CA THR A 110 8.64 9.79 12.30
C THR A 110 9.38 11.06 12.70
#